data_AF-A0AAW7AXN8-F1
#
_entry.id   AF-A0AAW7AXN8-F1
#
_cell.length_a   1.000
_cell.length_b   1.000
_cell.length_c   1.000
_cell.angle_alpha   90.00
_cell.angle_beta   90.00
_cell.angle_gamma   90.00
#
_symmetry.space_group_name_H-M   'P 1'
#
loop_
_entity.id
_entity.type
_entity.pdbx_description
1 polymer ?
#
loop_
_entity_poly.entity_id
_entity_poly.type
_entity_poly.pdbx_seq_one_letter_code
_entity_poly.pdbx_strand_id
1 'polypeptide(L)'
;MERVGTSTSPPRPFMRQTINDHQDGWGKALATSLKATDYDVHRSLDFVGEIIDDQIRTSIREGSFAPISERTLEARLASSKRTGTLKSVNMETACKPLVDTGLMLGSVSHEVSDD
;
A
#
# COMPACT_ATOMS: atom_id res chain seq x y z
N MET A 1 -14.13 -3.87 14.99
CA MET A 1 -13.15 -3.39 14.00
C MET A 1 -12.54 -4.63 13.37
N GLU A 2 -13.13 -5.05 12.25
CA GLU A 2 -12.77 -6.27 11.53
C GLU A 2 -11.37 -6.10 10.91
N ARG A 3 -10.50 -7.11 11.05
CA ARG A 3 -9.14 -7.04 10.51
C ARG A 3 -9.25 -7.13 8.99
N VAL A 4 -8.63 -6.20 8.26
CA VAL A 4 -8.34 -6.37 6.81
C VAL A 4 -7.27 -7.47 6.67
N GLY A 5 -7.74 -8.71 6.75
CA GLY A 5 -6.99 -9.96 6.71
C GLY A 5 -7.95 -11.12 7.03
N THR A 6 -8.04 -12.10 6.13
CA THR A 6 -8.83 -13.32 6.36
C THR A 6 -8.15 -14.23 7.38
N SER A 7 -8.85 -15.24 7.91
CA SER A 7 -8.26 -16.22 8.85
C SER A 7 -7.00 -16.91 8.31
N THR A 8 -6.78 -16.89 7.00
CA THR A 8 -5.66 -17.52 6.29
C THR A 8 -4.60 -16.54 5.80
N SER A 9 -4.86 -15.24 5.82
CA SER A 9 -3.93 -14.22 5.31
C SER A 9 -3.53 -13.22 6.39
N PRO A 10 -2.22 -13.01 6.61
CA PRO A 10 -1.76 -12.06 7.61
C PRO A 10 -2.26 -10.64 7.26
N PRO A 11 -2.68 -9.85 8.26
CA PRO A 11 -3.10 -8.47 8.05
C PRO A 11 -2.05 -7.69 7.27
N ARG A 12 -2.48 -6.90 6.28
CA ARG A 12 -1.63 -5.98 5.52
C ARG A 12 -1.56 -4.65 6.29
N PRO A 13 -0.47 -4.34 7.01
CA PRO A 13 -0.46 -3.20 7.93
C PRO A 13 -0.67 -1.85 7.23
N PHE A 14 -0.13 -1.71 6.01
CA PHE A 14 -0.29 -0.52 5.16
C PHE A 14 -1.74 -0.30 4.70
N MET A 15 -2.49 -1.36 4.36
CA MET A 15 -3.91 -1.21 3.99
C MET A 15 -4.72 -0.67 5.16
N ARG A 16 -4.52 -1.24 6.36
CA ARG A 16 -5.20 -0.76 7.57
C ARG A 16 -4.83 0.68 7.89
N GLN A 17 -3.56 1.03 7.79
CA GLN A 17 -3.10 2.40 8.02
C GLN A 17 -3.75 3.37 7.02
N THR A 18 -3.74 3.03 5.73
CA THR A 18 -4.36 3.85 4.68
C THR A 18 -5.86 4.07 4.94
N ILE A 19 -6.61 3.01 5.29
CA ILE A 19 -8.03 3.12 5.62
C ILE A 19 -8.23 4.03 6.84
N ASN A 20 -7.47 3.81 7.91
CA ASN A 20 -7.60 4.61 9.12
C ASN A 20 -7.33 6.10 8.86
N ASP A 21 -6.34 6.41 8.01
CA ASP A 21 -5.88 7.77 7.76
C ASP A 21 -6.75 8.51 6.73
N HIS A 22 -7.41 7.81 5.80
CA HIS A 22 -8.08 8.43 4.65
C HIS A 22 -9.56 8.09 4.43
N GLN A 23 -10.15 7.13 5.15
CA GLN A 23 -11.55 6.70 4.95
C GLN A 23 -12.56 7.86 4.97
N ASP A 24 -12.36 8.84 5.86
CA ASP A 24 -13.26 9.99 6.00
C ASP A 24 -13.20 10.94 4.79
N GLY A 25 -12.12 10.88 4.02
CA GLY A 25 -11.88 11.69 2.83
C GLY A 25 -12.47 11.09 1.56
N TRP A 26 -12.55 9.76 1.45
CA TRP A 26 -12.99 9.08 0.22
C TRP A 26 -14.43 9.41 -0.17
N GLY A 27 -15.34 9.50 0.80
CA GLY A 27 -16.72 9.91 0.52
C GLY A 27 -16.83 11.35 -0.02
N LYS A 28 -15.98 12.25 0.48
CA LYS A 28 -15.93 13.64 -0.01
C LYS A 28 -15.27 13.73 -1.39
N ALA A 29 -14.22 12.94 -1.61
CA ALA A 29 -13.58 12.81 -2.91
C ALA A 29 -14.59 12.32 -3.96
N LEU A 30 -15.33 11.26 -3.67
CA LEU A 30 -16.38 10.74 -4.55
C LEU A 30 -17.46 11.77 -4.86
N ALA A 31 -17.98 12.47 -3.84
CA ALA A 31 -18.99 13.51 -4.05
C ALA A 31 -18.47 14.69 -4.88
N THR A 32 -17.18 14.98 -4.81
CA THR A 32 -16.52 16.02 -5.61
C THR A 32 -16.32 15.55 -7.04
N SER A 33 -15.84 14.31 -7.23
CA SER A 33 -15.68 13.69 -8.54
C SER A 33 -17.00 13.60 -9.29
N LEU A 34 -18.09 13.19 -8.63
CA LEU A 34 -19.42 13.14 -9.24
C LEU A 34 -19.87 14.50 -9.79
N LYS A 35 -19.59 15.59 -9.08
CA LYS A 35 -19.91 16.94 -9.58
C LYS A 35 -19.01 17.36 -10.74
N ALA A 36 -17.75 16.92 -10.74
CA ALA A 36 -16.77 17.26 -11.76
C ALA A 36 -16.92 16.44 -13.05
N THR A 37 -17.52 15.25 -12.98
CA THR A 37 -17.72 14.34 -14.13
C THR A 37 -19.15 14.32 -14.64
N ASP A 38 -19.96 15.36 -14.36
CA ASP A 38 -21.38 15.42 -14.71
C ASP A 38 -22.19 14.18 -14.26
N TYR A 39 -21.86 13.67 -13.07
CA TYR A 39 -22.46 12.49 -12.45
C TYR A 39 -22.21 11.17 -13.19
N ASP A 40 -21.20 11.12 -14.06
CA ASP A 40 -20.66 9.87 -14.59
C ASP A 40 -20.01 9.08 -13.44
N VAL A 41 -20.71 8.02 -13.03
CA VAL A 41 -20.33 7.15 -11.90
C VAL A 41 -19.04 6.40 -12.21
N HIS A 42 -18.87 5.89 -13.43
CA HIS A 42 -17.67 5.16 -13.81
C HIS A 42 -16.45 6.06 -13.71
N ARG A 43 -16.48 7.25 -14.33
CA ARG A 43 -15.38 8.22 -14.25
C ARG A 43 -15.14 8.70 -12.82
N SER A 44 -16.18 8.88 -12.03
CA SER A 44 -16.04 9.29 -10.64
C SER A 44 -15.32 8.25 -9.78
N LEU A 45 -15.66 6.98 -9.96
CA LEU A 45 -15.04 5.87 -9.26
C LEU A 45 -13.60 5.65 -9.71
N ASP A 46 -13.32 5.84 -11.00
CA ASP A 46 -11.97 5.79 -11.57
C ASP A 46 -11.05 6.82 -10.90
N PHE A 47 -11.48 8.08 -10.82
CA PHE A 47 -10.74 9.13 -10.12
C PHE A 47 -10.52 8.82 -8.63
N VAL A 48 -11.51 8.27 -7.94
CA VAL A 48 -11.36 7.89 -6.53
C VAL A 48 -10.41 6.70 -6.38
N GLY A 49 -10.45 5.76 -7.32
CA GLY A 49 -9.54 4.61 -7.40
C GLY A 49 -8.08 5.06 -7.52
N GLU A 50 -7.79 6.01 -8.41
CA GLU A 50 -6.45 6.61 -8.54
C GLU A 50 -5.97 7.26 -7.23
N ILE A 51 -6.85 8.00 -6.54
CA ILE A 51 -6.51 8.64 -5.25
C ILE A 51 -6.17 7.58 -4.20
N ILE A 52 -6.96 6.50 -4.13
CA ILE A 52 -6.74 5.41 -3.17
C ILE A 52 -5.43 4.67 -3.50
N ASP A 53 -5.16 4.40 -4.78
CA ASP A 53 -3.92 3.77 -5.23
C ASP A 53 -2.69 4.57 -4.81
N ASP A 54 -2.71 5.89 -4.99
CA ASP A 54 -1.61 6.77 -4.58
C ASP A 54 -1.43 6.80 -3.06
N GLN A 55 -2.52 6.84 -2.30
CA GLN A 55 -2.49 6.79 -0.84
C GLN A 55 -1.92 5.45 -0.33
N ILE A 56 -2.29 4.33 -0.94
CA ILE A 56 -1.72 3.01 -0.61
C ILE A 56 -0.22 2.99 -0.90
N ARG A 57 0.20 3.49 -2.06
CA ARG A 57 1.63 3.57 -2.44
C ARG A 57 2.41 4.46 -1.46
N THR A 58 1.82 5.58 -1.03
CA THR A 58 2.39 6.48 -0.03
C THR A 58 2.50 5.81 1.32
N SER A 59 1.45 5.13 1.79
CA SER A 59 1.47 4.35 3.03
C SER A 59 2.56 3.27 3.01
N ILE A 60 2.77 2.58 1.88
CA ILE A 60 3.86 1.60 1.75
C ILE A 60 5.26 2.24 1.91
N ARG A 61 5.45 3.46 1.38
CA ARG A 61 6.74 4.18 1.43
C ARG A 61 7.02 4.80 2.80
N GLU A 62 6.02 5.50 3.33
CA GLU A 62 6.14 6.39 4.48
C GLU A 62 5.59 5.79 5.78
N GLY A 63 4.78 4.74 5.67
CA GLY A 63 4.16 4.07 6.80
C GLY A 63 5.18 3.50 7.78
N SER A 64 4.83 3.62 9.06
CA SER A 64 5.60 3.06 10.17
C SER A 64 5.03 1.70 10.53
N PHE A 65 5.63 0.65 10.00
CA PHE A 65 5.25 -0.73 10.29
C PHE A 65 6.09 -1.31 11.42
N ALA A 66 5.53 -2.30 12.13
CA ALA A 66 6.29 -3.03 13.14
C ALA A 66 7.60 -3.55 12.52
N PRO A 67 8.74 -3.35 13.17
CA PRO A 67 10.03 -3.78 12.63
C PRO A 67 10.03 -5.29 12.43
N ILE A 68 10.72 -5.74 11.38
CA ILE A 68 11.00 -7.16 11.19
C ILE A 68 11.86 -7.67 12.35
N SER A 69 11.73 -8.95 12.71
CA SER A 69 12.54 -9.52 13.77
C SER A 69 14.04 -9.43 13.43
N GLU A 70 14.88 -9.24 14.44
CA GLU A 70 16.34 -9.09 14.30
C GLU A 70 16.95 -10.24 13.49
N ARG A 71 16.54 -11.48 13.76
CA ARG A 71 16.98 -12.67 13.03
C ARG A 71 16.63 -12.63 11.54
N THR A 72 15.48 -12.05 11.18
CA THR A 72 15.06 -11.89 9.78
C THR A 72 15.87 -10.81 9.10
N LEU A 73 16.17 -9.72 9.81
CA LEU A 73 17.01 -8.63 9.32
C LEU A 73 18.43 -9.10 9.02
N GLU A 74 19.05 -9.84 9.95
CA GLU A 74 20.38 -10.43 9.76
C GLU A 74 20.42 -11.37 8.55
N ALA A 75 19.41 -12.25 8.42
CA ALA A 75 19.29 -13.15 7.29
C ALA A 75 19.16 -12.41 5.94
N ARG A 76 18.40 -11.31 5.91
CA ARG A 76 18.25 -10.46 4.71
C ARG A 76 19.54 -9.75 4.35
N LEU A 77 20.23 -9.16 5.32
CA LEU A 77 21.54 -8.52 5.11
C LEU A 77 22.58 -9.53 4.58
N ALA A 78 22.60 -10.74 5.14
CA ALA A 78 23.50 -11.81 4.70
C ALA A 78 23.13 -12.38 3.31
N SER A 79 21.84 -12.43 2.97
CA SER A 79 21.37 -12.85 1.64
C SER A 79 21.69 -11.81 0.58
N SER A 80 21.50 -10.52 0.90
CA SER A 80 21.81 -9.41 0.03
C SER A 80 23.27 -9.34 -0.38
N LYS A 81 24.18 -9.51 0.59
CA LYS A 81 25.63 -9.60 0.33
C LYS A 81 25.99 -10.73 -0.64
N ARG A 82 25.18 -11.79 -0.71
CA ARG A 82 25.40 -12.96 -1.56
C ARG A 82 24.81 -12.85 -2.96
N THR A 83 23.66 -12.18 -3.11
CA THR A 83 22.88 -12.17 -4.37
C THR A 83 22.78 -10.81 -5.03
N GLY A 84 23.14 -9.72 -4.34
CA GLY A 84 23.03 -8.35 -4.87
C GLY A 84 21.59 -7.86 -5.04
N THR A 85 20.60 -8.56 -4.47
CA THR A 85 19.18 -8.36 -4.77
C THR A 85 18.54 -7.17 -4.03
N LEU A 86 19.09 -6.71 -2.90
CA LEU A 86 18.58 -5.48 -2.27
C LEU A 86 19.05 -4.28 -3.09
N LYS A 87 18.11 -3.46 -3.56
CA LYS A 87 18.42 -2.19 -4.23
C LYS A 87 19.18 -1.22 -3.32
N SER A 88 19.04 -1.36 -1.99
CA SER A 88 19.93 -0.72 -1.01
C SER A 88 20.24 -1.66 0.17
N VAL A 89 21.54 -1.87 0.42
CA VAL A 89 22.06 -2.71 1.51
C VAL A 89 22.07 -1.99 2.88
N ASN A 90 21.35 -0.88 3.01
CA ASN A 90 21.31 -0.11 4.26
C ASN A 90 20.23 -0.66 5.22
N MET A 91 20.48 -0.46 6.53
CA MET A 91 19.61 -0.96 7.61
C MET A 91 18.16 -0.46 7.48
N GLU A 92 17.99 0.79 7.06
CA GLU A 92 16.68 1.43 6.92
C GLU A 92 15.78 0.73 5.88
N THR A 93 16.34 0.35 4.73
CA THR A 93 15.58 -0.34 3.68
C THR A 93 15.48 -1.84 3.95
N ALA A 94 16.49 -2.45 4.58
CA ALA A 94 16.40 -3.84 5.05
C ALA A 94 15.25 -4.06 6.05
N CYS A 95 14.99 -3.07 6.92
CA CYS A 95 13.84 -3.04 7.83
C CYS A 95 12.48 -2.85 7.13
N LYS A 96 12.47 -2.37 5.87
CA LYS A 96 11.27 -2.05 5.08
C LYS A 96 11.17 -2.95 3.84
N PRO A 97 10.86 -4.25 3.99
CA PRO A 97 10.89 -5.22 2.90
C PRO A 97 9.93 -4.88 1.73
N LEU A 98 8.82 -4.19 2.01
CA LEU A 98 7.84 -3.77 1.00
C LEU A 98 8.41 -2.71 0.05
N VAL A 99 9.24 -1.80 0.57
CA VAL A 99 9.92 -0.74 -0.20
C VAL A 99 11.13 -1.30 -0.93
N ASP A 100 11.93 -2.11 -0.21
CA ASP A 100 13.15 -2.73 -0.71
C ASP A 100 12.93 -3.62 -1.95
N THR A 101 11.95 -4.51 -1.87
CA THR A 101 11.66 -5.43 -2.99
C THR A 101 10.96 -4.74 -4.14
N GLY A 102 10.29 -3.60 -3.89
CA GLY A 102 9.49 -2.86 -4.88
C GLY A 102 8.28 -3.63 -5.45
N LEU A 103 8.17 -4.93 -5.17
CA LEU A 103 7.13 -5.82 -5.70
C LEU A 103 5.74 -5.30 -5.34
N MET A 104 5.53 -4.98 -4.06
CA MET A 104 4.24 -4.47 -3.59
C MET A 104 3.92 -3.08 -4.14
N LEU A 105 4.91 -2.22 -4.39
CA LEU A 105 4.68 -0.92 -5.03
C LEU A 105 4.26 -1.08 -6.50
N GLY A 106 4.79 -2.08 -7.20
CA GLY A 106 4.41 -2.37 -8.59
C GLY A 106 3.04 -3.05 -8.72
N SER A 107 2.58 -3.76 -7.69
CA SER A 107 1.35 -4.55 -7.72
C SER A 107 0.08 -3.84 -7.23
N VAL A 108 0.16 -2.56 -6.84
CA VAL A 108 -1.02 -1.79 -6.42
C VAL A 108 -1.70 -1.19 -7.66
N SER A 109 -2.94 -1.59 -7.92
CA SER A 109 -3.79 -1.05 -8.99
C SER A 109 -5.25 -1.11 -8.56
N HIS A 110 -6.05 -0.18 -9.07
CA HIS A 110 -7.51 -0.19 -8.99
C HIS A 110 -8.14 -0.72 -10.29
N GLU A 111 -9.39 -1.16 -10.18
CA GLU A 111 -10.22 -1.60 -11.30
C GLU A 111 -11.66 -1.16 -11.03
N VAL A 112 -12.31 -0.61 -12.06
CA VAL A 112 -13.75 -0.30 -12.06
C VAL A 112 -14.40 -1.22 -13.09
N SER A 113 -15.37 -2.03 -12.64
CA SER A 113 -16.12 -2.93 -13.51
C SER A 113 -17.56 -2.45 -13.61
N ASP A 114 -18.06 -2.30 -14.83
CA ASP A 114 -19.49 -2.18 -15.11
C ASP A 114 -20.09 -3.59 -15.08
N ASP A 115 -20.67 -4.01 -13.95
CA ASP A 115 -21.51 -5.23 -13.91
C ASP A 115 -22.94 -4.94 -14.41
#